data_AF-A0A0Q5VDQ4-F1
#
_entry.id   AF-A0A0Q5VDQ4-F1
#
_cell.length_a   1.000
_cell.length_b   1.000
_cell.length_c   1.000
_cell.angle_alpha   90.00
_cell.angle_beta   90.00
_cell.angle_gamma   90.00
#
_symmetry.space_group_name_H-M   'P 1'
#
loop_
_entity.id
_entity.type
_entity.pdbx_description
1 polymer ?
#
loop_
_entity_poly.entity_id
_entity_poly.type
_entity_poly.pdbx_seq_one_letter_code
_entity_poly.pdbx_strand_id
1 'polypeptide(L)'
;MTRLRVAAAVGLLVVLSGVATFWWTNTHPSVSYAGSYEPSPAYGSTLTLQLDDPPFTVSWDTGHLVGLALLVTGLLVLAGVAGFALGRRGRP
;
A
#
# COMPACT_ATOMS: atom_id res chain seq x y z
N MET A 1 28.17 15.47 -2.28
CA MET A 1 27.06 15.35 -1.29
C MET A 1 25.68 15.55 -1.91
N THR A 2 25.52 16.38 -2.93
CA THR A 2 24.23 16.71 -3.59
C THR A 2 23.45 15.49 -4.09
N ARG A 3 24.10 14.53 -4.76
CA ARG A 3 23.45 13.31 -5.29
C ARG A 3 22.78 12.45 -4.21
N LEU A 4 23.37 12.39 -3.02
CA LEU A 4 22.82 11.62 -1.89
C LEU A 4 21.55 12.27 -1.33
N ARG A 5 21.55 13.61 -1.25
CA ARG A 5 20.37 14.39 -0.83
C ARG A 5 19.22 14.26 -1.82
N VAL A 6 19.53 14.29 -3.13
CA VAL A 6 18.55 14.06 -4.19
C VAL A 6 17.96 12.66 -4.07
N ALA A 7 18.78 11.62 -3.90
CA ALA A 7 18.30 10.25 -3.74
C ALA A 7 17.40 10.09 -2.50
N ALA A 8 17.77 10.69 -1.37
CA ALA A 8 16.94 10.70 -0.16
C ALA A 8 15.59 11.41 -0.39
N ALA A 9 15.60 12.57 -1.05
CA ALA A 9 14.39 13.31 -1.35
C ALA A 9 13.47 12.53 -2.30
N VAL A 10 14.02 11.90 -3.35
CA VAL A 10 13.26 11.04 -4.26
C VAL A 10 12.67 9.84 -3.52
N GLY A 11 13.46 9.15 -2.70
CA GLY A 11 12.97 8.02 -1.89
C GLY A 11 11.81 8.42 -0.97
N LEU A 12 11.92 9.57 -0.31
CA LEU A 12 10.85 10.12 0.53
C LEU A 12 9.59 10.45 -0.28
N LEU A 13 9.73 11.11 -1.44
CA LEU A 13 8.59 11.43 -2.30
C LEU A 13 7.87 10.16 -2.78
N VAL A 14 8.62 9.11 -3.12
CA VAL A 14 8.05 7.83 -3.54
C VAL A 14 7.30 7.15 -2.40
N VAL A 15 7.84 7.17 -1.17
CA VAL A 15 7.12 6.67 0.03
C VAL A 15 5.81 7.41 0.23
N LEU A 16 5.85 8.75 0.22
CA LEU A 16 4.65 9.58 0.41
C LEU A 16 3.60 9.33 -0.67
N SER A 17 4.04 9.14 -1.93
CA SER A 17 3.15 8.81 -3.05
C SER A 17 2.50 7.44 -2.86
N GLY A 18 3.24 6.44 -2.37
CA GLY A 18 2.70 5.13 -2.05
C GLY A 18 1.65 5.17 -0.94
N VAL A 19 1.95 5.87 0.16
CA VAL A 19 1.00 6.08 1.28
C VAL A 19 -0.26 6.81 0.78
N ALA A 20 -0.10 7.89 0.03
CA ALA A 20 -1.23 8.66 -0.49
C ALA A 20 -2.12 7.83 -1.42
N THR A 21 -1.51 7.04 -2.32
CA THR A 21 -2.27 6.18 -3.26
C THR A 21 -3.02 5.08 -2.53
N PHE A 22 -2.36 4.43 -1.56
CA PHE A 22 -2.99 3.41 -0.73
C PHE A 22 -4.17 3.99 0.07
N TRP A 23 -3.94 5.12 0.75
CA TRP A 23 -4.97 5.83 1.52
C TRP A 23 -6.14 6.28 0.65
N TRP A 24 -5.85 6.84 -0.53
CA TRP A 24 -6.86 7.25 -1.49
C TRP A 24 -7.74 6.08 -1.91
N THR A 25 -7.13 4.93 -2.25
CA THR A 25 -7.87 3.72 -2.64
C THR A 25 -8.74 3.21 -1.49
N ASN A 26 -8.26 3.31 -0.25
CA ASN A 26 -9.02 2.96 0.94
C ASN A 26 -10.23 3.88 1.19
N THR A 27 -10.12 5.15 0.83
CA THR A 27 -11.17 6.16 1.04
C THR A 27 -12.12 6.31 -0.14
N HIS A 28 -11.73 5.83 -1.32
CA HIS A 28 -12.51 5.85 -2.56
C HIS A 28 -12.65 4.43 -3.10
N PRO A 29 -13.46 3.57 -2.43
CA PRO A 29 -13.63 2.20 -2.86
C PRO A 29 -14.22 2.17 -4.27
N SER A 30 -13.53 1.49 -5.18
CA SER A 30 -14.05 1.25 -6.52
C SER A 30 -15.08 0.09 -6.43
N VAL A 31 -16.30 0.34 -6.90
CA VAL A 31 -17.30 -0.73 -7.03
C VAL A 31 -17.07 -1.41 -8.37
N SER A 32 -16.29 -2.48 -8.36
CA SER A 32 -16.06 -3.29 -9.55
C SER A 32 -17.28 -4.19 -9.79
N TYR A 33 -18.13 -3.85 -10.77
CA TYR A 33 -19.21 -4.73 -11.21
C TYR A 33 -18.60 -5.88 -12.04
N ALA A 34 -18.32 -7.01 -11.38
CA ALA A 34 -17.72 -8.19 -12.00
C ALA A 34 -18.69 -9.01 -12.89
N GLY A 35 -19.76 -8.38 -13.41
CA GLY A 35 -20.64 -8.92 -14.45
C GLY A 35 -21.52 -10.12 -14.05
N SER A 36 -21.23 -10.84 -12.97
CA SER A 36 -21.92 -12.08 -12.58
C SER A 36 -22.80 -11.94 -11.32
N TYR A 37 -23.16 -10.72 -10.93
CA TYR A 37 -24.13 -10.54 -9.83
C TYR A 37 -25.54 -10.81 -10.38
N GLU A 38 -25.93 -12.09 -10.46
CA GLU A 38 -27.35 -12.44 -10.48
C GLU A 38 -27.92 -12.07 -9.11
N PRO A 39 -28.88 -11.14 -9.02
CA PRO A 39 -29.56 -10.89 -7.77
C PRO A 39 -30.42 -12.11 -7.43
N SER A 40 -29.94 -12.98 -6.54
CA SER A 40 -30.79 -13.99 -5.91
C SER A 40 -31.80 -13.26 -4.99
N PRO A 41 -33.12 -13.46 -5.17
CA PRO A 41 -34.13 -12.83 -4.33
C PRO A 41 -34.19 -13.57 -2.99
N ALA A 42 -33.21 -13.36 -2.12
CA ALA A 42 -33.23 -13.82 -0.74
C ALA A 42 -33.54 -12.63 0.18
N TYR A 43 -34.78 -12.16 0.08
CA TYR A 43 -35.37 -11.23 1.02
C TYR A 43 -35.54 -11.98 2.36
N GLY A 44 -34.82 -11.53 3.39
CA GLY A 44 -35.05 -11.94 4.78
C GLY A 44 -34.03 -12.92 5.35
N SER A 45 -32.89 -12.42 5.80
CA SER A 45 -32.17 -13.04 6.91
C SER A 45 -31.42 -11.96 7.68
N THR A 46 -31.77 -11.82 8.95
CA THR A 46 -31.08 -11.06 9.98
C THR A 46 -29.57 -11.11 9.78
N LEU A 47 -28.93 -9.94 9.73
CA LEU A 47 -27.48 -9.79 9.68
C LEU A 47 -26.88 -10.30 11.01
N THR A 48 -26.73 -11.61 11.14
CA THR A 48 -25.90 -12.24 12.16
C THR A 48 -24.45 -11.97 11.79
N LEU A 49 -23.87 -10.93 12.39
CA LEU A 49 -22.44 -10.71 12.43
C LEU A 49 -21.80 -11.85 13.23
N GLN A 50 -21.56 -13.00 12.58
CA GLN A 50 -20.71 -14.06 13.11
C GLN A 50 -19.27 -13.54 13.10
N LEU A 51 -18.76 -13.16 14.28
CA LEU A 51 -17.39 -12.70 14.50
C LEU A 51 -16.37 -13.86 14.68
N ASP A 52 -16.78 -15.11 14.45
CA ASP A 52 -16.00 -16.31 14.74
C ASP A 52 -15.65 -17.10 13.44
N ASP A 53 -14.43 -16.87 12.89
CA ASP A 53 -13.57 -17.70 11.98
C ASP A 53 -13.90 -17.97 10.47
N PRO A 54 -12.92 -18.12 9.52
CA PRO A 54 -11.84 -17.23 9.00
C PRO A 54 -11.80 -17.14 7.42
N PRO A 55 -10.87 -16.41 6.75
CA PRO A 55 -10.11 -15.24 7.17
C PRO A 55 -10.82 -13.95 6.73
N PHE A 56 -10.48 -12.84 7.38
CA PHE A 56 -10.75 -11.50 6.86
C PHE A 56 -10.18 -11.41 5.44
N THR A 57 -11.02 -11.61 4.43
CA THR A 57 -10.61 -11.55 3.03
C THR A 57 -10.44 -10.07 2.72
N VAL A 58 -9.27 -9.53 3.04
CA VAL A 58 -8.95 -8.14 2.72
C VAL A 58 -8.99 -8.06 1.19
N SER A 59 -9.93 -7.32 0.63
CA SER A 59 -10.06 -7.12 -0.81
C SER A 59 -9.07 -6.05 -1.25
N TRP A 60 -7.89 -6.47 -1.70
CA TRP A 60 -6.88 -5.55 -2.23
C TRP A 60 -7.18 -5.22 -3.70
N ASP A 61 -7.72 -4.03 -3.95
CA ASP A 61 -7.80 -3.46 -5.30
C ASP A 61 -6.39 -3.12 -5.87
N THR A 62 -6.29 -3.00 -7.19
CA THR A 62 -5.09 -2.62 -7.95
C THR A 62 -4.43 -1.37 -7.38
N GLY A 63 -5.21 -0.37 -6.94
CA GLY A 63 -4.70 0.84 -6.30
C GLY A 63 -3.91 0.57 -5.01
N HIS A 64 -4.33 -0.42 -4.21
CA HIS A 64 -3.61 -0.84 -3.01
C HIS A 64 -2.27 -1.50 -3.37
N LEU A 65 -2.23 -2.32 -4.43
CA LEU A 65 -0.99 -2.94 -4.90
C LEU A 65 0.00 -1.91 -5.42
N VAL A 66 -0.47 -0.91 -6.18
CA VAL A 66 0.37 0.20 -6.66
C VAL A 66 0.91 1.01 -5.47
N GLY A 67 0.04 1.38 -4.52
CA GLY A 67 0.45 2.10 -3.32
C GLY A 67 1.50 1.33 -2.50
N LEU A 68 1.30 0.03 -2.32
CA LEU A 68 2.25 -0.85 -1.63
C LEU A 68 3.59 -0.94 -2.37
N ALA A 69 3.58 -1.14 -3.69
CA ALA A 69 4.79 -1.24 -4.49
C ALA A 69 5.64 0.05 -4.43
N LEU A 70 4.98 1.21 -4.52
CA LEU A 70 5.64 2.51 -4.34
C LEU A 70 6.24 2.64 -2.95
N LEU A 71 5.49 2.32 -1.90
CA LEU A 71 5.96 2.38 -0.52
C LEU A 71 7.22 1.53 -0.31
N VAL A 72 7.19 0.28 -0.73
CA VAL A 72 8.33 -0.65 -0.60
C VAL A 72 9.54 -0.15 -1.38
N THR A 73 9.34 0.32 -2.61
CA THR A 73 10.42 0.85 -3.44
C THR A 73 11.10 2.06 -2.80
N GLY A 74 10.30 3.01 -2.27
CA GLY A 74 10.83 4.19 -1.59
C GLY A 74 11.61 3.84 -0.31
N LEU A 75 11.12 2.88 0.48
CA LEU A 75 11.81 2.39 1.68
C LEU A 75 13.15 1.74 1.35
N LEU A 76 13.23 0.95 0.27
CA LEU A 76 14.48 0.33 -0.16
C LEU A 76 15.52 1.37 -0.59
N VAL A 77 15.10 2.43 -1.30
CA VAL A 77 15.98 3.55 -1.65
C VAL A 77 16.51 4.24 -0.40
N LEU A 78 15.64 4.52 0.57
CA LEU A 78 16.04 5.15 1.84
C LEU A 78 16.98 4.26 2.66
N ALA A 79 16.70 2.96 2.75
CA ALA A 79 17.57 2.00 3.42
C ALA A 79 18.95 1.93 2.77
N GLY A 80 19.00 1.92 1.43
CA GLY A 80 20.24 1.98 0.67
C GLY A 80 21.04 3.25 0.95
N VAL A 81 20.39 4.42 0.92
CA VAL A 81 21.01 5.72 1.23
C VAL A 81 21.52 5.77 2.67
N ALA A 82 20.72 5.29 3.64
CA ALA A 82 21.08 5.27 5.05
C ALA A 82 22.27 4.34 5.32
N GLY A 83 22.20 3.09 4.84
CA GLY A 83 23.29 2.12 4.98
C GLY A 83 24.57 2.60 4.31
N PHE A 84 24.44 3.21 3.13
CA PHE A 84 25.56 3.79 2.42
C PHE A 84 26.18 4.99 3.19
N ALA A 85 25.36 5.87 3.77
CA ALA A 85 25.85 7.01 4.57
C ALA A 85 26.51 6.57 5.87
N LEU A 86 25.98 5.54 6.53
CA LEU A 86 26.56 4.94 7.75
C LEU A 86 27.87 4.22 7.43
N GLY A 87 27.92 3.42 6.35
CA GLY A 87 29.13 2.71 5.92
C GLY A 87 30.29 3.63 5.53
N ARG A 88 30.01 4.85 5.05
CA ARG A 88 31.04 5.88 4.81
C ARG A 88 31.72 6.36 6.10
N ARG A 89 31.01 6.36 7.23
CA ARG A 89 31.52 6.87 8.52
C ARG A 89 32.37 5.85 9.29
N GLY A 90 32.32 4.58 8.89
CA GLY A 90 33.07 3.48 9.53
C GLY A 90 34.37 3.09 8.82
N ARG A 91 34.82 3.83 7.81
CA ARG A 91 36.15 3.61 7.21
C ARG A 91 37.18 4.42 8.03
N PRO A 92 38.16 3.76 8.68
CA PRO A 92 39.27 4.45 9.34
C PRO A 92 40.14 5.21 8.34
#